data_AF-A0A6P0HGT9-F1
#
_entry.id   AF-A0A6P0HGT9-F1
#
_cell.length_a   1.000
_cell.length_b   1.000
_cell.length_c   1.000
_cell.angle_alpha   90.00
_cell.angle_beta   90.00
_cell.angle_gamma   90.00
#
_symmetry.space_group_name_H-M   'P 1'
#
loop_
_entity.id
_entity.type
_entity.pdbx_description
1 polymer ?
#
loop_
_entity_poly.entity_id
_entity_poly.type
_entity_poly.pdbx_seq_one_letter_code
_entity_poly.pdbx_strand_id
1 'polypeptide(L)'
;MTTHGADEALAAFEGTYRAHVEAVERGDLEAVLADMAPGVVPGVFEGVRTPRGAVAAEVRRIGLAERTGAVHGVGEAVYTPVDGSAPIALRSWWTRGIDGVWRADGLENFEPEAEVETGATE
;
A
#
# COMPACT_ATOMS: atom_id res chain seq x y z
N MET A 1 1.90 -17.07 18.45
CA MET A 1 0.76 -16.13 18.56
C MET A 1 -0.53 -16.95 18.52
N THR A 2 -1.46 -16.72 19.44
CA THR A 2 -2.83 -17.22 19.30
C THR A 2 -3.49 -16.52 18.12
N THR A 3 -4.28 -17.23 17.32
CA THR A 3 -4.99 -16.72 16.11
C THR A 3 -5.63 -15.34 16.35
N HIS A 4 -6.24 -15.15 17.52
CA HIS A 4 -6.85 -13.89 17.96
C HIS A 4 -5.95 -12.64 17.89
N GLY A 5 -4.64 -12.77 18.15
CA GLY A 5 -3.72 -11.63 18.09
C GLY A 5 -3.34 -11.25 16.65
N ALA A 6 -3.37 -12.21 15.72
CA ALA A 6 -3.13 -11.95 14.30
C ALA A 6 -4.35 -11.28 13.65
N ASP A 7 -5.56 -11.71 14.02
CA ASP A 7 -6.81 -11.10 13.55
C ASP A 7 -6.93 -9.62 13.97
N GLU A 8 -6.61 -9.30 15.24
CA GLU A 8 -6.62 -7.92 15.72
C GLU A 8 -5.56 -7.06 15.01
N ALA A 9 -4.34 -7.60 14.84
CA ALA A 9 -3.27 -6.90 14.14
C ALA A 9 -3.64 -6.64 12.67
N LEU A 10 -4.28 -7.60 12.01
CA LEU A 10 -4.76 -7.47 10.64
C LEU A 10 -5.86 -6.40 10.55
N ALA A 11 -6.86 -6.42 11.44
CA ALA A 11 -7.93 -5.43 11.45
C ALA A 11 -7.40 -4.00 11.69
N ALA A 12 -6.45 -3.83 12.61
CA ALA A 12 -5.80 -2.55 12.86
C ALA A 12 -4.97 -2.08 11.65
N PHE A 13 -4.26 -3.00 11.00
CA PHE A 13 -3.52 -2.70 9.78
C PHE A 13 -4.44 -2.33 8.62
N GLU A 14 -5.53 -3.07 8.41
CA GLU A 14 -6.52 -2.79 7.37
C GLU A 14 -7.08 -1.37 7.48
N GLY A 15 -7.48 -0.96 8.70
CA GLY A 15 -7.95 0.41 8.92
C GLY A 15 -6.90 1.47 8.59
N THR A 16 -5.65 1.23 9.00
CA THR A 16 -4.54 2.16 8.70
C THR A 16 -4.27 2.24 7.21
N TYR A 17 -4.18 1.10 6.53
CA TYR A 17 -3.85 1.03 5.12
C TYR A 17 -4.95 1.65 4.23
N ARG A 18 -6.22 1.42 4.55
CA ARG A 18 -7.33 2.05 3.81
C ARG A 18 -7.31 3.57 3.96
N ALA A 19 -7.12 4.08 5.18
CA ALA A 19 -7.00 5.52 5.40
C ALA A 19 -5.82 6.14 4.64
N HIS A 20 -4.69 5.43 4.57
CA HIS A 20 -3.53 5.82 3.78
C HIS A 20 -3.86 5.92 2.27
N VAL A 21 -4.51 4.89 1.71
CA VAL A 21 -4.88 4.87 0.28
C VAL A 21 -5.85 6.00 -0.06
N GLU A 22 -6.84 6.26 0.81
CA GLU A 22 -7.75 7.41 0.64
C GLU A 22 -7.01 8.75 0.71
N ALA A 23 -5.98 8.88 1.55
CA ALA A 23 -5.15 10.08 1.59
C ALA A 23 -4.38 10.27 0.27
N VAL A 24 -3.84 9.20 -0.31
CA VAL A 24 -3.21 9.24 -1.65
C VAL A 24 -4.21 9.67 -2.72
N GLU A 25 -5.43 9.10 -2.71
CA GLU A 25 -6.49 9.43 -3.66
C GLU A 25 -6.87 10.92 -3.61
N ARG A 26 -6.96 11.49 -2.40
CA ARG A 26 -7.23 12.93 -2.20
C ARG A 26 -6.03 13.83 -2.52
N GLY A 27 -4.85 13.28 -2.76
CA GLY A 27 -3.61 14.04 -2.92
C GLY A 27 -3.11 14.68 -1.62
N ASP A 28 -3.50 14.14 -0.47
CA ASP A 28 -3.11 14.62 0.87
C ASP A 28 -1.71 14.10 1.23
N LEU A 29 -0.69 14.76 0.66
CA LEU A 29 0.70 14.36 0.83
C LEU A 29 1.17 14.45 2.29
N GLU A 30 0.61 15.37 3.08
CA GLU A 30 0.96 15.51 4.49
C GLU A 30 0.55 14.26 5.28
N ALA A 31 -0.69 13.81 5.11
CA ALA A 31 -1.17 12.57 5.73
C ALA A 31 -0.36 11.35 5.26
N VAL A 32 -0.10 11.25 3.95
CA VAL A 32 0.70 10.14 3.38
C VAL A 32 2.11 10.08 3.95
N LEU A 33 2.75 11.22 4.18
CA LEU A 33 4.09 11.28 4.76
C LEU A 33 4.10 11.04 6.27
N ALA A 34 3.02 11.39 6.98
CA ALA A 34 2.88 11.12 8.41
C ALA A 34 2.83 9.60 8.72
N ASP A 35 2.37 8.80 7.77
CA ASP A 35 2.33 7.35 7.87
C ASP A 35 3.71 6.67 7.66
N MET A 36 4.73 7.40 7.22
CA MET A 36 6.04 6.83 6.92
C MET A 36 6.87 6.63 8.20
N ALA A 37 7.66 5.56 8.25
CA ALA A 37 8.61 5.34 9.33
C ALA A 37 9.70 6.43 9.33
N PRO A 38 10.14 6.91 10.51
CA PRO A 38 11.16 7.95 10.57
C PRO A 38 12.48 7.47 9.93
N GLY A 39 13.04 8.29 9.03
CA GLY A 39 14.32 8.01 8.36
C GLY A 39 14.24 7.16 7.08
N VAL A 40 13.05 6.72 6.65
CA VAL A 40 12.89 5.93 5.42
C VAL A 40 12.66 6.78 4.16
N VAL A 41 12.23 8.03 4.35
CA VAL A 41 12.14 9.03 3.27
C VAL A 41 13.52 9.69 3.13
N PRO A 42 14.13 9.80 1.93
CA PRO A 42 13.53 9.61 0.59
C PRO A 42 13.66 8.20 -0.02
N GLY A 43 14.40 7.29 0.62
CA GLY A 43 14.80 6.00 0.03
C GLY A 43 13.65 5.11 -0.42
N VAL A 44 12.50 5.13 0.25
CA VAL A 44 11.31 4.34 -0.14
C VAL A 44 10.74 4.73 -1.51
N PHE A 45 11.04 5.91 -2.02
CA PHE A 45 10.56 6.37 -3.33
C PHE A 45 11.59 6.16 -4.45
N GLU A 46 12.81 5.71 -4.13
CA GLU A 46 13.85 5.53 -5.13
C GLU A 46 13.49 4.39 -6.09
N GLY A 47 13.42 4.71 -7.39
CA GLY A 47 13.04 3.75 -8.43
C GLY A 47 11.54 3.40 -8.47
N VAL A 48 10.71 4.03 -7.62
CA VAL A 48 9.27 3.76 -7.55
C VAL A 48 8.48 4.81 -8.33
N ARG A 49 7.60 4.34 -9.21
CA ARG A 49 6.56 5.16 -9.86
C ARG A 49 5.45 5.44 -8.84
N THR A 50 5.24 6.71 -8.54
CA THR A 50 4.15 7.16 -7.67
C THR A 50 3.11 7.96 -8.45
N PRO A 51 1.85 7.96 -7.98
CA PRO A 51 0.82 8.89 -8.44
C PRO A 51 1.32 10.34 -8.50
N ARG A 52 0.99 11.04 -9.59
CA ARG A 52 1.20 12.48 -9.72
C ARG A 52 -0.13 13.13 -10.07
N GLY A 53 -0.68 13.90 -9.13
CA GLY A 53 -2.00 14.50 -9.28
C GLY A 53 -3.12 13.55 -8.88
N ALA A 54 -4.33 13.84 -9.34
CA ALA A 54 -5.52 13.10 -8.98
C ALA A 54 -5.52 11.68 -9.58
N VAL A 55 -5.89 10.71 -8.76
CA VAL A 55 -6.01 9.30 -9.12
C VAL A 55 -7.32 8.74 -8.57
N ALA A 56 -7.83 7.68 -9.18
CA ALA A 56 -8.77 6.77 -8.53
C ALA A 56 -7.96 5.62 -7.92
N ALA A 57 -8.28 5.21 -6.69
CA ALA A 57 -7.55 4.16 -5.99
C ALA A 57 -8.36 2.87 -5.85
N GLU A 58 -7.71 1.74 -6.07
CA GLU A 58 -8.30 0.41 -5.84
C GLU A 58 -7.37 -0.42 -4.95
N VAL A 59 -7.86 -0.83 -3.78
CA VAL A 59 -7.14 -1.74 -2.90
C VAL A 59 -7.27 -3.17 -3.40
N ARG A 60 -6.15 -3.81 -3.73
CA ARG A 60 -6.08 -5.19 -4.23
C ARG A 60 -5.85 -6.22 -3.12
N ARG A 61 -4.98 -5.89 -2.16
CA ARG A 61 -4.61 -6.81 -1.08
C ARG A 61 -4.30 -6.07 0.21
N ILE A 62 -4.72 -6.66 1.32
CA ILE A 62 -4.30 -6.28 2.67
C ILE A 62 -4.00 -7.59 3.40
N GLY A 63 -2.82 -7.69 4.02
CA GLY A 63 -2.46 -8.87 4.79
C GLY A 63 -1.30 -8.64 5.74
N LEU A 64 -0.96 -9.70 6.48
CA LEU A 64 0.25 -9.77 7.29
C LEU A 64 1.22 -10.77 6.65
N ALA A 65 2.51 -10.46 6.69
CA ALA A 65 3.57 -11.34 6.21
C ALA A 65 4.76 -11.32 7.19
N GLU A 66 5.42 -12.47 7.36
CA GLU A 66 6.67 -12.51 8.11
C GLU A 66 7.85 -12.14 7.21
N ARG A 67 8.65 -11.17 7.64
CA ARG A 67 9.88 -10.75 6.96
C ARG A 67 10.95 -10.53 8.02
N THR A 68 12.16 -11.04 7.77
CA THR A 68 13.30 -10.87 8.70
C THR A 68 13.02 -11.25 10.17
N GLY A 69 12.09 -12.20 10.41
CA GLY A 69 11.70 -12.63 11.75
C GLY A 69 10.70 -11.71 12.49
N ALA A 70 10.12 -10.73 11.80
CA ALA A 70 9.07 -9.85 12.31
C ALA A 70 7.80 -9.92 11.45
N VAL A 71 6.66 -9.58 12.03
CA VAL A 71 5.38 -9.45 11.31
C VAL A 71 5.30 -8.06 10.70
N HIS A 72 5.04 -8.01 9.39
CA HIS A 72 4.82 -6.80 8.62
C HIS A 72 3.41 -6.77 8.04
N GLY A 73 2.85 -5.57 7.93
CA GLY A 73 1.68 -5.32 7.11
C GLY A 73 2.09 -5.22 5.65
N VAL A 74 1.28 -5.81 4.77
CA VAL A 74 1.46 -5.73 3.31
C VAL A 74 0.16 -5.25 2.70
N GLY A 75 0.23 -4.08 2.06
CA GLY A 75 -0.89 -3.48 1.35
C GLY A 75 -0.55 -3.29 -0.12
N GLU A 76 -1.45 -3.71 -1.02
CA GLU A 76 -1.33 -3.52 -2.47
C GLU A 76 -2.51 -2.68 -2.98
N ALA A 77 -2.20 -1.65 -3.75
CA ALA A 77 -3.18 -0.80 -4.39
C ALA A 77 -2.78 -0.46 -5.83
N VAL A 78 -3.78 -0.30 -6.68
CA VAL A 78 -3.64 0.21 -8.05
C VAL A 78 -4.22 1.61 -8.08
N TYR A 79 -3.43 2.56 -8.57
CA TYR A 79 -3.82 3.95 -8.73
C TYR A 79 -3.96 4.26 -10.22
N THR A 80 -5.16 4.67 -10.63
CA THR A 80 -5.47 5.03 -12.01
C THR A 80 -5.49 6.55 -12.15
N PRO A 81 -4.52 7.16 -12.85
CA PRO A 81 -4.50 8.60 -13.07
C PRO A 81 -5.71 9.09 -13.86
N VAL A 82 -6.31 10.20 -13.43
CA VAL A 82 -7.49 10.77 -14.10
C VAL A 82 -7.16 11.44 -15.43
N ASP A 83 -5.89 11.76 -15.68
CA ASP A 83 -5.40 12.31 -16.94
C ASP A 83 -5.25 11.26 -18.05
N GLY A 84 -5.55 9.99 -17.76
CA GLY A 84 -5.47 8.88 -18.72
C GLY A 84 -4.08 8.28 -18.87
N SER A 85 -3.12 8.70 -18.04
CA SER A 85 -1.83 8.01 -17.90
C SER A 85 -2.00 6.57 -17.41
N ALA A 86 -0.98 5.74 -17.66
CA ALA A 86 -1.00 4.33 -17.29
C ALA A 86 -1.20 4.11 -15.77
N PRO A 87 -1.95 3.07 -15.36
CA PRO A 87 -2.16 2.76 -13.96
C PRO A 87 -0.85 2.39 -13.27
N ILE A 88 -0.78 2.71 -11.98
CA ILE A 88 0.39 2.54 -11.12
C ILE A 88 0.02 1.56 -10.02
N ALA A 89 0.58 0.35 -10.07
CA ALA A 89 0.43 -0.63 -9.01
C ALA A 89 1.58 -0.51 -7.99
N LEU A 90 1.22 -0.47 -6.71
CA LEU A 90 2.13 -0.27 -5.59
C LEU A 90 1.87 -1.26 -4.48
N ARG A 91 2.92 -1.96 -4.06
CA ARG A 91 2.96 -2.76 -2.84
C ARG A 91 3.74 -1.98 -1.79
N SER A 92 3.13 -1.84 -0.62
CA SER A 92 3.71 -1.16 0.53
C SER A 92 3.92 -2.15 1.67
N TRP A 93 5.05 -2.01 2.34
CA TRP A 93 5.44 -2.75 3.53
C TRP A 93 5.34 -1.84 4.73
N TRP A 94 4.85 -2.40 5.83
CA TRP A 94 4.59 -1.66 7.05
C TRP A 94 5.11 -2.41 8.27
N THR A 95 5.78 -1.68 9.16
CA THR A 95 6.22 -2.19 10.45
C THR A 95 5.35 -1.60 11.56
N ARG A 96 4.95 -2.43 12.52
CA ARG A 96 4.25 -1.97 13.72
C ARG A 96 5.27 -1.50 14.76
N GLY A 97 5.23 -0.22 15.10
CA GLY A 97 6.06 0.36 16.15
C GLY A 97 5.70 -0.17 17.54
N ILE A 98 6.57 0.09 18.52
CA ILE A 98 6.31 -0.24 19.94
C ILE A 98 5.08 0.49 20.51
N ASP A 99 4.75 1.63 19.92
CA ASP A 99 3.55 2.43 20.18
C ASP A 99 2.28 1.83 19.55
N GLY A 100 2.40 0.69 18.85
CA GLY A 100 1.28 -0.03 18.26
C GLY A 100 0.83 0.52 16.91
N VAL A 101 1.42 1.62 16.43
CA VAL A 101 1.11 2.28 15.15
C VAL A 101 1.85 1.61 14.01
N TRP A 102 1.15 1.37 12.91
CA TRP A 102 1.74 0.89 11.66
C TRP A 102 2.39 2.05 10.91
N ARG A 103 3.63 1.85 10.45
CA ARG A 103 4.33 2.83 9.63
C ARG A 103 4.92 2.18 8.39
N ALA A 104 4.77 2.84 7.25
CA ALA A 104 5.30 2.38 5.98
C ALA A 104 6.83 2.45 5.99
N ASP A 105 7.49 1.34 5.67
CA ASP A 105 8.95 1.21 5.68
C ASP A 105 9.51 0.62 4.37
N GLY A 106 8.63 0.24 3.44
CA GLY A 106 9.04 -0.18 2.10
C GLY A 106 7.95 0.04 1.06
N LEU A 107 8.37 0.26 -0.18
CA LEU A 107 7.48 0.48 -1.30
C LEU A 107 8.11 -0.11 -2.56
N GLU A 108 7.30 -0.79 -3.38
CA GLU A 108 7.73 -1.37 -4.64
C GLU A 108 6.60 -1.31 -5.66
N ASN A 109 6.95 -1.13 -6.94
CA ASN A 109 5.97 -1.33 -8.02
C ASN A 109 5.81 -2.82 -8.32
N PHE A 110 4.61 -3.19 -8.75
CA PHE A 110 4.36 -4.48 -9.38
C PHE A 110 3.64 -4.27 -10.72
N GLU A 111 3.52 -5.31 -11.53
CA GLU A 111 2.69 -5.27 -12.73
C GLU A 111 1.24 -5.52 -12.32
N PRO A 112 0.29 -4.60 -12.57
CA PRO A 112 -1.11 -4.90 -12.36
C PRO A 112 -1.46 -6.10 -13.25
N GLU A 113 -2.15 -7.11 -12.71
CA GLU A 113 -2.65 -8.20 -13.53
C GLU A 113 -3.47 -7.57 -14.66
N ALA A 114 -2.99 -7.72 -15.90
CA ALA A 114 -3.77 -7.36 -17.06
C ALA A 114 -5.05 -8.18 -16.97
N GLU A 115 -6.21 -7.51 -16.94
CA GLU A 115 -7.46 -8.18 -17.25
C GLU A 115 -7.24 -8.84 -18.61
N VAL A 116 -6.99 -10.14 -18.61
CA VAL A 116 -7.09 -10.96 -19.80
C VAL A 116 -8.57 -10.91 -20.15
N GLU A 117 -8.94 -9.92 -20.96
CA GLU A 117 -10.12 -9.98 -21.79
C GLU A 117 -9.98 -11.30 -22.57
N THR A 118 -10.59 -12.35 -22.03
CA THR A 118 -10.83 -13.58 -22.76
C THR A 118 -11.92 -13.24 -23.75
N GLY A 119 -11.52 -12.51 -24.79
CA GLY A 119 -12.18 -12.51 -26.08
C GLY A 119 -12.12 -13.93 -26.59
N ALA A 120 -13.07 -14.75 -26.14
CA ALA A 120 -13.48 -15.94 -26.83
C ALA A 120 -14.10 -15.49 -28.16
N THR A 121 -13.22 -15.28 -29.13
CA THR A 121 -13.59 -15.05 -30.52
C THR A 121 -13.88 -16.43 -31.14
N GLU A 122 -15.16 -16.59 -31.51
CA GLU A 122 -15.73 -17.49 -32.53
C GLU A 122 -15.71 -19.01 -32.32
#